data_AF-I2FZ61-F1
#
_entry.id   AF-I2FZ61-F1
#
_cell.length_a   1.000
_cell.length_b   1.000
_cell.length_c   1.000
_cell.angle_alpha   90.00
_cell.angle_beta   90.00
_cell.angle_gamma   90.00
#
_symmetry.space_group_name_H-M   'P 1'
#
loop_
_entity.id
_entity.type
_entity.pdbx_description
1 polymer ?
#
loop_
_entity_poly.entity_id
_entity_poly.type
_entity_poly.pdbx_seq_one_letter_code
_entity_poly.pdbx_strand_id
1 'polypeptide(L)'
;MSLQVEPAQSAHPSPFANDDEAYEQQQRREALWNPEQHGGVPSKAHRHIHIDWPNASIKKTIAIGASAPEASPPVYDRPRHEDETANASSCVLITKSSPINATVHILREKRPESASAPDSKPVLISAKTRSLGSISLSIPSYSGARPLDIRAKSYNGNITVSLPTSFAGMLKWNSETGTLKVSPAMQQRFKLLDPQPHKHRGTAKIASSIASGMRGDVCTISNHHGSITIKEFGEGEGKASSGDGGKSCVIQ
;
A
#
# COMPACT_ATOMS: atom_id res chain seq x y z
N MET A 1 -59.00 -56.57 -39.24
CA MET A 1 -58.63 -55.17 -38.96
C MET A 1 -58.58 -55.03 -37.45
N SER A 2 -57.39 -55.19 -36.87
CA SER A 2 -57.17 -55.10 -35.42
C SER A 2 -56.16 -54.00 -35.17
N LEU A 3 -56.58 -52.98 -34.42
CA LEU A 3 -55.76 -51.86 -33.99
C LEU A 3 -54.83 -52.33 -32.88
N GLN A 4 -53.53 -52.18 -33.09
CA GLN A 4 -52.49 -52.47 -32.12
C GLN A 4 -51.91 -51.14 -31.65
N VAL A 5 -52.06 -50.87 -30.35
CA VAL A 5 -51.59 -49.67 -29.65
C VAL A 5 -50.17 -49.93 -29.16
N GLU A 6 -49.21 -49.10 -29.56
CA GLU A 6 -47.86 -49.07 -28.98
C GLU A 6 -47.64 -47.80 -28.12
N PRO A 7 -46.76 -47.87 -27.09
CA PRO A 7 -46.77 -46.93 -25.98
C PRO A 7 -45.76 -45.76 -26.13
N ALA A 8 -46.05 -44.71 -25.37
CA ALA A 8 -45.30 -43.46 -25.27
C ALA A 8 -43.88 -43.65 -24.70
N GLN A 9 -42.89 -43.03 -25.36
CA GLN A 9 -41.54 -42.86 -24.84
C GLN A 9 -41.49 -41.66 -23.89
N SER A 10 -41.17 -41.94 -22.62
CA SER A 10 -40.91 -40.96 -21.58
C SER A 10 -39.51 -40.33 -21.76
N ALA A 11 -39.46 -39.00 -21.92
CA ALA A 11 -38.23 -38.23 -21.85
C ALA A 11 -37.76 -38.11 -20.39
N HIS A 12 -36.58 -38.64 -20.07
CA HIS A 12 -35.86 -38.35 -18.84
C HIS A 12 -35.19 -36.96 -18.94
N PRO A 13 -35.35 -36.06 -17.96
CA PRO A 13 -34.48 -34.89 -17.84
C PRO A 13 -33.13 -35.28 -17.20
N SER A 14 -32.04 -34.89 -17.86
CA SER A 14 -30.66 -35.05 -17.40
C SER A 14 -30.40 -34.23 -16.12
N PRO A 15 -29.73 -34.78 -15.08
CA PRO A 15 -29.57 -34.12 -13.78
C PRO A 15 -28.28 -33.27 -13.63
N PHE A 16 -27.57 -32.91 -14.70
CA PHE A 16 -26.21 -32.37 -14.59
C PHE A 16 -26.09 -30.90 -15.05
N ALA A 17 -26.76 -29.96 -14.38
CA ALA A 17 -26.62 -28.54 -14.74
C ALA A 17 -26.69 -27.53 -13.58
N ASN A 18 -26.60 -27.92 -12.30
CA ASN A 18 -26.81 -26.98 -11.18
C ASN A 18 -25.71 -26.91 -10.11
N ASP A 19 -24.64 -27.72 -10.19
CA ASP A 19 -23.60 -27.71 -9.14
C ASP A 19 -22.56 -26.58 -9.30
N ASP A 20 -22.31 -26.12 -10.53
CA ASP A 20 -21.30 -25.08 -10.78
C ASP A 20 -21.75 -23.69 -10.29
N GLU A 21 -23.03 -23.35 -10.45
CA GLU A 21 -23.56 -22.07 -9.97
C GLU A 21 -23.62 -21.99 -8.44
N ALA A 22 -23.94 -23.11 -7.77
CA ALA A 22 -23.95 -23.17 -6.31
C ALA A 22 -22.55 -23.00 -5.74
N TYR A 23 -21.55 -23.59 -6.39
CA TYR A 23 -20.15 -23.45 -6.02
C TYR A 23 -19.62 -22.03 -6.24
N GLU A 24 -19.94 -21.39 -7.39
CA GLU A 24 -19.59 -19.98 -7.63
C GLU A 24 -20.28 -19.02 -6.66
N GLN A 25 -21.56 -19.24 -6.34
CA GLN A 25 -22.28 -18.42 -5.37
C GLN A 25 -21.73 -18.59 -3.95
N GLN A 26 -21.31 -19.80 -3.59
CA GLN A 26 -20.69 -20.07 -2.31
C GLN A 26 -19.31 -19.42 -2.22
N GLN A 27 -18.49 -19.49 -3.27
CA GLN A 27 -17.24 -18.75 -3.35
C GLN A 27 -17.44 -17.22 -3.27
N ARG A 28 -18.48 -16.68 -3.91
CA ARG A 28 -18.82 -15.24 -3.80
C ARG A 28 -19.23 -14.86 -2.37
N ARG A 29 -20.00 -15.70 -1.68
CA ARG A 29 -20.38 -15.48 -0.26
C ARG A 29 -19.19 -15.58 0.68
N GLU A 30 -18.30 -16.54 0.46
CA GLU A 30 -17.09 -16.72 1.26
C GLU A 30 -16.09 -15.58 1.04
N ALA A 31 -15.96 -15.08 -0.20
CA ALA A 31 -15.16 -13.89 -0.53
C ALA A 31 -15.72 -12.59 0.08
N LEU A 32 -17.04 -12.50 0.28
CA LEU A 32 -17.69 -11.37 0.95
C LEU A 32 -17.51 -11.38 2.48
N TRP A 33 -17.34 -12.56 3.08
CA TRP A 33 -17.30 -12.72 4.54
C TRP A 33 -15.89 -12.85 5.13
N ASN A 34 -14.88 -13.19 4.32
CA ASN A 34 -13.50 -13.41 4.80
C ASN A 34 -12.45 -12.49 4.12
N PRO A 35 -12.48 -11.17 4.38
CA PRO A 35 -11.61 -10.19 3.70
C PRO A 35 -10.13 -10.26 4.12
N GLU A 36 -9.75 -11.06 5.13
CA GLU A 36 -8.38 -11.08 5.64
C GLU A 36 -7.43 -12.04 4.91
N GLN A 37 -7.93 -13.02 4.14
CA GLN A 37 -7.06 -14.08 3.62
C GLN A 37 -6.48 -13.82 2.22
N HIS A 38 -7.17 -13.12 1.31
CA HIS A 38 -6.64 -12.83 -0.02
C HIS A 38 -6.91 -11.37 -0.40
N GLY A 39 -5.91 -10.50 -0.28
CA GLY A 39 -5.92 -9.16 -0.88
C GLY A 39 -7.22 -8.38 -0.68
N GLY A 40 -7.68 -8.32 0.58
CA GLY A 40 -8.98 -7.78 0.96
C GLY A 40 -9.35 -6.52 0.17
N VAL A 41 -10.52 -6.56 -0.47
CA VAL A 41 -11.11 -5.40 -1.13
C VAL A 41 -11.03 -4.24 -0.15
N PRO A 42 -10.33 -3.15 -0.49
CA PRO A 42 -10.17 -2.08 0.47
C PRO A 42 -11.55 -1.58 0.90
N SER A 43 -11.67 -1.33 2.19
CA SER A 43 -12.74 -0.51 2.76
C SER A 43 -12.98 0.72 1.86
N LYS A 44 -14.24 1.14 1.74
CA LYS A 44 -14.67 2.31 0.95
C LYS A 44 -13.57 3.37 0.93
N ALA A 45 -13.10 3.74 -0.27
CA ALA A 45 -12.02 4.70 -0.34
C ALA A 45 -12.49 6.09 0.08
N HIS A 46 -11.60 6.83 0.74
CA HIS A 46 -11.85 8.20 1.18
C HIS A 46 -10.77 9.14 0.65
N ARG A 47 -11.11 10.41 0.45
CA ARG A 47 -10.11 11.38 -0.02
C ARG A 47 -9.06 11.66 1.04
N HIS A 48 -9.49 11.92 2.27
CA HIS A 48 -8.62 12.22 3.39
C HIS A 48 -8.96 11.34 4.59
N ILE A 49 -7.94 10.70 5.16
CA ILE A 49 -8.03 9.86 6.36
C ILE A 49 -7.01 10.36 7.37
N HIS A 50 -7.49 10.60 8.59
CA HIS A 50 -6.66 10.94 9.73
C HIS A 50 -7.00 9.99 10.88
N ILE A 51 -5.98 9.36 11.46
CA ILE A 51 -6.11 8.49 12.63
C ILE A 51 -5.04 8.95 13.63
N ASP A 52 -5.44 9.59 14.73
CA ASP A 52 -4.57 9.94 15.87
C ASP A 52 -4.99 9.15 17.09
N TRP A 53 -4.39 7.95 17.23
CA TRP A 53 -4.66 7.03 18.33
C TRP A 53 -3.41 6.94 19.21
N PRO A 54 -3.21 7.88 20.16
CA PRO A 54 -1.96 7.96 20.91
C PRO A 54 -1.65 6.67 21.68
N ASN A 55 -2.69 6.00 22.19
CA ASN A 55 -2.57 4.84 23.09
C ASN A 55 -3.02 3.52 22.47
N ALA A 56 -3.22 3.45 21.14
CA ALA A 56 -3.64 2.22 20.48
C ALA A 56 -2.79 1.93 19.24
N SER A 57 -2.63 0.64 18.95
CA SER A 57 -1.95 0.20 17.73
C SER A 57 -2.85 0.39 16.52
N ILE A 58 -2.26 0.78 15.40
CA ILE A 58 -2.97 0.87 14.11
C ILE A 58 -2.59 -0.37 13.30
N LYS A 59 -3.55 -1.27 13.09
CA LYS A 59 -3.42 -2.45 12.20
C LYS A 59 -4.54 -2.39 11.17
N LYS A 60 -4.31 -1.81 10.00
CA LYS A 60 -5.38 -1.47 9.05
C LYS A 60 -4.97 -1.61 7.59
N THR A 61 -5.92 -2.04 6.76
CA THR A 61 -5.88 -1.88 5.31
C THR A 61 -6.84 -0.76 4.91
N ILE A 62 -6.32 0.27 4.26
CA ILE A 62 -7.02 1.53 4.00
C ILE A 62 -6.95 1.81 2.50
N ALA A 63 -8.03 2.35 1.90
CA ALA A 63 -7.95 2.96 0.59
C ALA A 63 -8.13 4.48 0.62
N ILE A 64 -7.30 5.16 -0.15
CA ILE A 64 -7.42 6.58 -0.44
C ILE A 64 -7.43 6.84 -1.94
N GLY A 65 -7.92 8.02 -2.34
CA GLY A 65 -7.76 8.49 -3.72
C GLY A 65 -8.35 9.87 -3.93
N ALA A 66 -7.77 10.66 -4.84
CA ALA A 66 -8.23 12.02 -5.09
C ALA A 66 -9.66 12.09 -5.65
N SER A 67 -10.07 11.06 -6.39
CA SER A 67 -11.43 10.91 -6.92
C SER A 67 -12.44 10.36 -5.90
N ALA A 68 -11.97 9.92 -4.73
CA ALA A 68 -12.85 9.44 -3.68
C ALA A 68 -13.67 10.60 -3.08
N PRO A 69 -14.88 10.33 -2.57
CA PRO A 69 -15.68 11.35 -1.91
C PRO A 69 -15.05 11.80 -0.59
N GLU A 70 -15.31 13.05 -0.24
CA GLU A 70 -15.05 13.55 1.11
C GLU A 70 -16.00 12.86 2.10
N ALA A 71 -15.48 12.40 3.24
CA ALA A 71 -16.32 11.81 4.27
C ALA A 71 -16.91 12.92 5.16
N SER A 72 -18.23 13.05 5.16
CA SER A 72 -18.95 13.93 6.09
C SER A 72 -20.07 13.13 6.77
N PRO A 73 -19.97 12.83 8.09
CA PRO A 73 -18.84 13.16 8.98
C PRO A 73 -17.56 12.37 8.65
N PRO A 74 -16.39 12.78 9.16
CA PRO A 74 -15.14 12.02 9.03
C PRO A 74 -15.29 10.59 9.56
N VAL A 75 -14.62 9.63 8.90
CA VAL A 75 -14.71 8.19 9.24
C VAL A 75 -14.04 7.88 10.58
N TYR A 76 -12.95 8.58 10.85
CA TYR A 76 -12.16 8.46 12.07
C TYR A 76 -12.03 9.87 12.66
N ASP A 77 -10.83 10.43 12.66
CA ASP A 77 -10.58 11.80 13.10
C ASP A 77 -10.73 12.79 11.94
N ARG A 78 -10.99 14.06 12.29
CA ARG A 78 -11.07 15.15 11.30
C ARG A 78 -9.68 15.38 10.69
N PRO A 79 -9.53 15.30 9.34
CA PRO A 79 -8.29 15.68 8.69
C PRO A 79 -7.89 17.13 9.00
N ARG A 80 -6.59 17.39 9.07
CA ARG A 80 -6.09 18.75 9.29
C ARG A 80 -6.31 19.56 8.02
N HIS A 81 -6.66 20.83 8.18
CA HIS A 81 -6.90 21.72 7.05
C HIS A 81 -5.68 21.83 6.11
N GLU A 82 -4.47 21.84 6.68
CA GLU A 82 -3.20 21.81 5.91
C GLU A 82 -3.10 20.57 5.02
N ASP A 83 -3.50 19.40 5.52
CA ASP A 83 -3.43 18.15 4.76
C ASP A 83 -4.48 18.12 3.63
N GLU A 84 -5.68 18.64 3.89
CA GLU A 84 -6.75 18.78 2.88
C GLU A 84 -6.38 19.79 1.78
N THR A 85 -5.70 20.87 2.15
CA THR A 85 -5.35 21.94 1.21
C THR A 85 -4.09 21.64 0.41
N ALA A 86 -3.07 21.03 1.00
CA ALA A 86 -1.80 20.77 0.33
C ALA A 86 -1.83 19.51 -0.57
N ASN A 87 -2.75 18.57 -0.32
CA ASN A 87 -2.73 17.25 -0.96
C ASN A 87 -4.02 16.98 -1.76
N ALA A 88 -3.92 16.15 -2.80
CA ALA A 88 -5.09 15.69 -3.54
C ALA A 88 -5.86 14.60 -2.78
N SER A 89 -5.15 13.80 -2.00
CA SER A 89 -5.66 12.84 -1.04
C SER A 89 -4.59 12.58 0.02
N SER A 90 -4.99 12.23 1.25
CA SER A 90 -4.03 11.96 2.33
C SER A 90 -4.47 10.81 3.24
N CYS A 91 -3.49 10.05 3.71
CA CYS A 91 -3.63 9.08 4.80
C CYS A 91 -2.60 9.41 5.88
N VAL A 92 -3.05 9.89 7.04
CA VAL A 92 -2.20 10.30 8.15
C VAL A 92 -2.48 9.41 9.36
N LEU A 93 -1.46 8.69 9.82
CA LEU A 93 -1.52 7.72 10.91
C LEU A 93 -0.58 8.16 12.03
N ILE A 94 -1.10 8.39 13.23
CA ILE A 94 -0.34 8.92 14.36
C ILE A 94 -0.62 8.06 15.60
N THR A 95 0.47 7.66 16.28
CA THR A 95 0.42 7.07 17.62
C THR A 95 1.47 7.74 18.51
N LYS A 96 1.37 7.55 19.83
CA LYS A 96 2.42 7.99 20.77
C LYS A 96 3.43 6.88 20.98
N SER A 97 2.97 5.76 21.51
CA SER A 97 3.81 4.65 21.98
C SER A 97 3.46 3.28 21.37
N SER A 98 2.59 3.26 20.36
CA SER A 98 2.06 2.02 19.78
C SER A 98 2.55 1.80 18.34
N PRO A 99 2.71 0.54 17.90
CA PRO A 99 3.12 0.24 16.53
C PRO A 99 2.04 0.60 15.50
N ILE A 100 2.50 0.88 14.28
CA ILE A 100 1.67 1.08 13.09
C ILE A 100 2.01 -0.02 12.10
N ASN A 101 1.02 -0.81 11.69
CA ASN A 101 1.10 -1.76 10.59
C ASN A 101 -0.06 -1.46 9.62
N ALA A 102 0.25 -0.77 8.52
CA ALA A 102 -0.77 -0.31 7.60
C ALA A 102 -0.45 -0.67 6.15
N THR A 103 -1.47 -1.13 5.45
CA THR A 103 -1.45 -1.29 3.99
C THR A 103 -2.34 -0.22 3.37
N VAL A 104 -1.78 0.64 2.54
CA VAL A 104 -2.50 1.76 1.93
C VAL A 104 -2.64 1.51 0.43
N HIS A 105 -3.87 1.27 0.01
CA HIS A 105 -4.26 1.18 -1.39
C HIS A 105 -4.57 2.58 -1.91
N ILE A 106 -4.06 2.91 -3.10
CA ILE A 106 -4.32 4.19 -3.74
C ILE A 106 -5.17 3.94 -4.97
N LEU A 107 -6.40 4.43 -4.96
CA LEU A 107 -7.30 4.31 -6.09
C LEU A 107 -6.74 5.07 -7.29
N ARG A 108 -6.89 4.44 -8.46
CA ARG A 108 -6.52 5.04 -9.74
C ARG A 108 -7.40 6.25 -10.02
N GLU A 109 -6.77 7.36 -10.36
CA GLU A 109 -7.47 8.54 -10.83
C GLU A 109 -8.06 8.28 -12.21
N LYS A 110 -9.33 8.66 -12.41
CA LYS A 110 -9.87 8.80 -13.76
C LYS A 110 -9.14 9.99 -14.39
N ARG A 111 -8.46 9.76 -15.52
CA ARG A 111 -7.72 10.80 -16.24
C ARG A 111 -8.66 11.97 -16.53
N PRO A 112 -8.42 13.18 -16.01
CA PRO A 112 -9.21 14.34 -16.42
C PRO A 112 -8.91 14.65 -17.89
N GLU A 113 -9.94 14.79 -18.71
CA GLU A 113 -9.83 15.06 -20.16
C GLU A 113 -9.23 16.44 -20.48
N SER A 114 -9.09 17.32 -19.48
CA SER A 114 -8.52 18.66 -19.60
C SER A 114 -7.29 18.82 -18.71
N ALA A 115 -6.10 18.48 -19.21
CA ALA A 115 -4.85 18.55 -18.44
C ALA A 115 -3.87 19.60 -18.99
N SER A 116 -4.04 20.85 -18.56
CA SER A 116 -2.93 21.81 -18.45
C SER A 116 -2.30 21.64 -17.05
N ALA A 117 -1.15 20.99 -16.93
CA ALA A 117 -0.42 20.85 -15.66
C ALA A 117 0.56 22.03 -15.46
N PRO A 118 0.78 22.52 -14.22
CA PRO A 118 1.82 21.90 -13.38
C PRO A 118 1.58 21.78 -11.85
N ASP A 119 0.47 22.20 -11.25
CA ASP A 119 0.27 22.16 -9.78
C ASP A 119 -0.60 20.97 -9.30
N SER A 120 -0.27 19.75 -9.73
CA SER A 120 -0.99 18.59 -9.22
C SER A 120 -0.54 18.26 -7.79
N LYS A 121 -1.31 18.72 -6.80
CA LYS A 121 -1.16 18.37 -5.38
C LYS A 121 -0.84 16.86 -5.22
N PRO A 122 0.10 16.46 -4.36
CA PRO A 122 0.52 15.06 -4.23
C PRO A 122 -0.52 14.20 -3.49
N VAL A 123 -0.31 12.88 -3.54
CA VAL A 123 -0.97 11.91 -2.66
C VAL A 123 -0.06 11.66 -1.46
N LEU A 124 -0.50 12.06 -0.27
CA LEU A 124 0.27 11.94 0.97
C LEU A 124 -0.04 10.65 1.73
N ILE A 125 0.99 9.93 2.14
CA ILE A 125 0.89 8.83 3.09
C ILE A 125 1.89 9.09 4.21
N SER A 126 1.37 9.38 5.40
CA SER A 126 2.18 9.67 6.58
C SER A 126 1.91 8.71 7.71
N ALA A 127 2.97 8.15 8.30
CA ALA A 127 2.93 7.36 9.51
C ALA A 127 3.91 7.92 10.53
N LYS A 128 3.45 8.17 11.77
CA LYS A 128 4.25 8.76 12.82
C LYS A 128 4.02 8.12 14.18
N THR A 129 5.09 7.70 14.85
CA THR A 129 5.09 7.36 16.28
C THR A 129 5.88 8.41 17.05
N ARG A 130 5.30 8.98 18.12
CA ARG A 130 5.91 10.14 18.81
C ARG A 130 7.05 9.77 19.76
N SER A 131 6.97 8.61 20.43
CA SER A 131 7.95 8.20 21.45
C SER A 131 8.50 6.79 21.22
N LEU A 132 7.61 5.80 21.05
CA LEU A 132 7.97 4.40 20.88
C LEU A 132 7.02 3.76 19.87
N GLY A 133 7.52 2.86 19.04
CA GLY A 133 6.70 2.08 18.13
C GLY A 133 7.35 1.95 16.76
N SER A 134 7.33 0.72 16.27
CA SER A 134 7.76 0.40 14.91
C SER A 134 6.66 0.74 13.91
N ILE A 135 7.07 1.13 12.72
CA ILE A 135 6.19 1.43 11.59
C ILE A 135 6.44 0.38 10.51
N SER A 136 5.38 -0.28 10.06
CA SER A 136 5.35 -1.10 8.85
C SER A 136 4.30 -0.48 7.93
N LEU A 137 4.75 0.12 6.83
CA LEU A 137 3.88 0.79 5.86
C LEU A 137 4.04 0.11 4.50
N SER A 138 2.95 -0.40 3.95
CA SER A 138 2.95 -1.10 2.67
C SER A 138 2.04 -0.40 1.67
N ILE A 139 2.56 -0.15 0.46
CA ILE A 139 1.81 0.48 -0.63
C ILE A 139 1.89 -0.47 -1.84
N PRO A 140 0.85 -1.29 -2.06
CA PRO A 140 0.93 -2.38 -3.02
C PRO A 140 1.15 -1.95 -4.47
N SER A 141 0.45 -0.91 -4.88
CA SER A 141 0.51 -0.40 -6.25
C SER A 141 0.15 1.07 -6.30
N TYR A 142 0.67 1.75 -7.32
CA TYR A 142 0.25 3.11 -7.65
C TYR A 142 0.36 3.39 -9.14
N SER A 143 -0.72 3.87 -9.75
CA SER A 143 -0.81 4.16 -11.19
C SER A 143 -1.37 5.56 -11.48
N GLY A 144 -1.44 6.45 -10.48
CA GLY A 144 -1.90 7.83 -10.64
C GLY A 144 -0.89 8.72 -11.36
N ALA A 145 -1.34 9.87 -11.86
CA ALA A 145 -0.46 10.85 -12.51
C ALA A 145 0.25 11.76 -11.51
N ARG A 146 -0.32 11.92 -10.31
CA ARG A 146 0.20 12.78 -9.26
C ARG A 146 1.45 12.20 -8.59
N PRO A 147 2.34 13.03 -8.03
CA PRO A 147 3.43 12.53 -7.20
C PRO A 147 2.92 11.83 -5.93
N LEU A 148 3.61 10.78 -5.50
CA LEU A 148 3.47 10.21 -4.16
C LEU A 148 4.40 10.91 -3.17
N ASP A 149 3.88 11.30 -2.01
CA ASP A 149 4.67 11.77 -0.87
C ASP A 149 4.47 10.80 0.31
N ILE A 150 5.51 10.02 0.61
CA ILE A 150 5.51 9.01 1.66
C ILE A 150 6.38 9.50 2.80
N ARG A 151 5.84 9.55 4.02
CA ARG A 151 6.54 10.03 5.21
C ARG A 151 6.42 9.04 6.34
N ALA A 152 7.54 8.54 6.85
CA ALA A 152 7.56 7.70 8.04
C ALA A 152 8.48 8.28 9.10
N LYS A 153 7.96 8.54 10.30
CA LYS A 153 8.75 9.08 11.42
C LYS A 153 8.51 8.30 12.70
N SER A 154 9.56 7.72 13.27
CA SER A 154 9.51 7.07 14.59
C SER A 154 10.61 7.63 15.47
N TYR A 155 10.35 7.89 16.74
CA TYR A 155 11.44 8.25 17.65
C TYR A 155 12.27 7.01 17.99
N ASN A 156 11.64 6.02 18.61
CA ASN A 156 12.23 4.71 18.90
C ASN A 156 11.43 3.60 18.22
N GLY A 157 12.04 2.92 17.26
CA GLY A 157 11.42 1.79 16.58
C GLY A 157 12.01 1.53 15.21
N ASN A 158 11.74 0.34 14.69
CA ASN A 158 12.11 0.02 13.32
C ASN A 158 11.08 0.60 12.37
N ILE A 159 11.55 1.10 11.22
CA ILE A 159 10.67 1.57 10.15
C ILE A 159 10.88 0.65 8.96
N THR A 160 9.82 0.01 8.48
CA THR A 160 9.79 -0.76 7.24
C THR A 160 8.80 -0.09 6.29
N VAL A 161 9.26 0.26 5.10
CA VAL A 161 8.40 0.79 4.03
C VAL A 161 8.51 -0.12 2.81
N SER A 162 7.38 -0.68 2.40
CA SER A 162 7.25 -1.46 1.17
C SER A 162 6.69 -0.55 0.07
N LEU A 163 7.55 -0.14 -0.85
CA LEU A 163 7.22 0.78 -1.95
C LEU A 163 6.62 0.02 -3.14
N PRO A 164 5.71 0.62 -3.91
CA PRO A 164 5.23 -0.01 -5.14
C PRO A 164 6.34 -0.05 -6.19
N THR A 165 6.31 -1.05 -7.07
CA THR A 165 7.22 -1.18 -8.23
C THR A 165 7.26 0.10 -9.10
N SER A 166 6.15 0.83 -9.11
CA SER A 166 5.95 2.04 -9.88
C SER A 166 6.54 3.31 -9.25
N PHE A 167 6.98 3.26 -7.99
CA PHE A 167 7.60 4.41 -7.30
C PHE A 167 8.83 4.87 -8.07
N ALA A 168 8.92 6.16 -8.37
CA ALA A 168 10.04 6.73 -9.10
C ALA A 168 10.35 8.10 -8.54
N GLY A 169 11.45 8.25 -7.80
CA GLY A 169 11.64 9.49 -7.07
C GLY A 169 12.78 9.51 -6.08
N MET A 170 12.68 10.44 -5.14
CA MET A 170 13.69 10.72 -4.13
C MET A 170 13.41 9.96 -2.85
N LEU A 171 14.38 9.24 -2.34
CA LEU A 171 14.41 8.72 -0.98
C LEU A 171 15.34 9.60 -0.13
N LYS A 172 14.83 10.10 0.98
CA LYS A 172 15.59 10.81 2.00
C LYS A 172 15.46 10.05 3.31
N TRP A 173 16.58 9.73 3.95
CA TRP A 173 16.55 9.10 5.27
C TRP A 173 17.44 9.83 6.27
N ASN A 174 17.05 9.76 7.53
CA ASN A 174 17.85 10.20 8.66
C ASN A 174 17.61 9.30 9.87
N SER A 175 18.68 8.85 10.50
CA SER A 175 18.70 7.91 11.60
C SER A 175 19.86 8.25 12.53
N GLU A 176 19.63 8.56 13.80
CA GLU A 176 20.76 8.92 14.68
C GLU A 176 21.68 7.74 14.99
N THR A 177 21.10 6.57 15.24
CA THR A 177 21.86 5.36 15.62
C THR A 177 21.63 4.17 14.70
N GLY A 178 20.64 4.25 13.82
CA GLY A 178 20.24 3.17 12.94
C GLY A 178 21.01 3.11 11.64
N THR A 179 20.65 2.11 10.83
CA THR A 179 21.17 1.91 9.48
C THR A 179 20.02 1.82 8.49
N LEU A 180 20.31 2.21 7.25
CA LEU A 180 19.43 1.93 6.12
C LEU A 180 19.75 0.55 5.53
N LYS A 181 18.73 -0.30 5.48
CA LYS A 181 18.72 -1.58 4.77
C LYS A 181 17.83 -1.43 3.55
N VAL A 182 18.38 -1.75 2.40
CA VAL A 182 17.64 -1.76 1.14
C VAL A 182 17.58 -3.20 0.65
N SER A 183 16.40 -3.66 0.26
CA SER A 183 16.22 -5.02 -0.26
C SER A 183 16.94 -5.23 -1.59
N PRO A 184 17.25 -6.48 -1.97
CA PRO A 184 17.91 -6.77 -3.24
C PRO A 184 17.19 -6.19 -4.47
N ALA A 185 15.86 -6.30 -4.55
CA ALA A 185 15.12 -5.73 -5.68
C ALA A 185 15.21 -4.19 -5.70
N MET A 186 15.16 -3.55 -4.54
CA MET A 186 15.31 -2.09 -4.44
C MET A 186 16.73 -1.62 -4.75
N GLN A 187 17.76 -2.39 -4.40
CA GLN A 187 19.15 -2.04 -4.69
C GLN A 187 19.39 -1.87 -6.20
N GLN A 188 18.73 -2.66 -7.05
CA GLN A 188 18.86 -2.57 -8.50
C GLN A 188 18.43 -1.20 -9.07
N ARG A 189 17.59 -0.49 -8.32
CA ARG A 189 16.99 0.80 -8.72
C ARG A 189 17.49 1.97 -7.88
N PHE A 190 18.25 1.67 -6.82
CA PHE A 190 18.75 2.62 -5.84
C PHE A 190 20.06 3.23 -6.33
N LYS A 191 20.08 4.55 -6.44
CA LYS A 191 21.28 5.33 -6.75
C LYS A 191 21.50 6.37 -5.66
N LEU A 192 22.54 6.17 -4.84
CA LEU A 192 22.97 7.16 -3.86
C LEU A 192 23.34 8.47 -4.58
N LEU A 193 22.89 9.61 -4.04
CA LEU A 193 23.17 10.93 -4.61
C LEU A 193 24.21 11.70 -3.82
N ASP A 194 24.43 11.36 -2.55
CA ASP A 194 25.38 12.08 -1.72
C ASP A 194 26.82 11.78 -2.17
N PRO A 195 27.68 12.81 -2.29
CA PRO A 195 29.08 12.62 -2.68
C PRO A 195 29.89 11.90 -1.60
N GLN A 196 29.46 12.01 -0.33
CA GLN A 196 30.02 11.28 0.79
C GLN A 196 28.91 10.44 1.44
N PRO A 197 28.94 9.10 1.28
CA PRO A 197 27.96 8.23 1.93
C PRO A 197 28.02 8.39 3.43
N HIS A 198 26.85 8.51 4.07
CA HIS A 198 26.74 8.54 5.51
C HIS A 198 25.75 7.47 5.97
N LYS A 199 26.20 6.54 6.80
CA LYS A 199 25.39 5.42 7.31
C LYS A 199 24.03 5.83 7.88
N HIS A 200 24.05 6.96 8.58
CA HIS A 200 22.96 7.49 9.38
C HIS A 200 22.02 8.42 8.59
N ARG A 201 22.44 9.00 7.47
CA ARG A 201 21.63 9.97 6.74
C ARG A 201 22.00 9.99 5.27
N GLY A 202 21.04 10.31 4.42
CA GLY A 202 21.37 10.52 3.03
C GLY A 202 20.18 10.70 2.12
N THR A 203 20.52 10.85 0.84
CA THR A 203 19.60 11.02 -0.26
C THR A 203 19.96 10.05 -1.39
N ALA A 204 18.93 9.42 -1.94
CA ALA A 204 19.06 8.48 -3.04
C ALA A 204 17.93 8.68 -4.03
N LYS A 205 18.21 8.43 -5.31
CA LYS A 205 17.22 8.33 -6.36
C LYS A 205 16.81 6.87 -6.53
N ILE A 206 15.52 6.61 -6.58
CA ILE A 206 14.95 5.31 -6.93
C ILE A 206 14.37 5.42 -8.34
N ALA A 207 14.95 4.70 -9.29
CA ALA A 207 14.36 4.57 -10.63
C ALA A 207 13.08 3.72 -10.58
N SER A 208 12.19 3.80 -11.56
CA SER A 208 11.00 2.92 -11.60
C SER A 208 11.35 1.52 -12.11
N SER A 209 10.70 0.45 -11.61
CA SER A 209 10.80 -0.91 -12.20
C SER A 209 10.00 -1.03 -13.49
N ILE A 210 8.97 -0.20 -13.63
CA ILE A 210 8.04 -0.21 -14.76
C ILE A 210 8.02 1.16 -15.41
N ALA A 211 7.38 1.32 -16.57
CA ALA A 211 7.16 2.63 -17.16
C ALA A 211 6.24 3.49 -16.27
N SER A 212 6.81 4.08 -15.22
CA SER A 212 6.22 5.20 -14.50
C SER A 212 6.48 6.44 -15.36
N GLY A 213 5.44 7.23 -15.62
CA GLY A 213 5.65 8.60 -16.09
C GLY A 213 6.64 9.34 -15.18
N MET A 214 7.19 10.47 -15.64
CA MET A 214 8.08 11.32 -14.83
C MET A 214 7.34 11.94 -13.63
N ARG A 215 7.01 11.12 -12.63
CA ARG A 215 6.36 11.51 -11.38
C ARG A 215 7.45 11.88 -10.39
N GLY A 216 7.33 13.02 -9.73
CA GLY A 216 8.31 13.49 -8.75
C GLY A 216 8.08 12.88 -7.38
N ASP A 217 8.07 11.55 -7.26
CA ASP A 217 7.74 10.89 -5.99
C ASP A 217 8.80 11.19 -4.92
N VAL A 218 8.38 11.21 -3.66
CA VAL A 218 9.26 11.46 -2.51
C VAL A 218 8.93 10.48 -1.39
N CYS A 219 9.96 9.88 -0.81
CA CYS A 219 9.89 9.08 0.40
C CYS A 219 10.85 9.68 1.42
N THR A 220 10.32 10.17 2.55
CA THR A 220 11.09 10.75 3.64
C THR A 220 10.94 9.92 4.89
N ILE A 221 12.06 9.42 5.41
CA ILE A 221 12.07 8.56 6.60
C ILE A 221 12.98 9.16 7.65
N SER A 222 12.51 9.22 8.89
CA SER A 222 13.31 9.69 10.01
C SER A 222 13.11 8.81 11.24
N ASN A 223 14.21 8.39 11.84
CA ASN A 223 14.17 7.85 13.19
C ASN A 223 15.33 8.31 14.07
N HIS A 224 15.20 8.17 15.39
CA HIS A 224 16.28 8.44 16.34
C HIS A 224 17.01 7.13 16.63
N HIS A 225 16.24 6.12 17.08
CA HIS A 225 16.75 4.79 17.36
C HIS A 225 15.96 3.72 16.61
N GLY A 226 16.67 2.73 16.06
CA GLY A 226 16.11 1.61 15.31
C GLY A 226 16.60 1.55 13.87
N SER A 227 16.26 0.49 13.15
CA SER A 227 16.66 0.30 11.75
C SER A 227 15.61 0.81 10.77
N ILE A 228 16.06 1.25 9.59
CA ILE A 228 15.18 1.59 8.46
C ILE A 228 15.34 0.50 7.40
N THR A 229 14.23 -0.07 6.95
CA THR A 229 14.18 -1.05 5.88
C THR A 229 13.31 -0.54 4.73
N ILE A 230 13.87 -0.52 3.53
CA ILE A 230 13.15 -0.21 2.29
C ILE A 230 13.14 -1.44 1.42
N LYS A 231 11.95 -1.84 1.00
CA LYS A 231 11.76 -2.98 0.11
C LYS A 231 10.71 -2.70 -0.94
N GLU A 232 10.70 -3.53 -1.98
CA GLU A 232 9.61 -3.53 -2.93
C GLU A 232 8.41 -4.27 -2.32
N PHE A 233 7.19 -3.85 -2.63
CA PHE A 233 6.00 -4.59 -2.23
C PHE A 233 5.96 -5.97 -2.91
N GLY A 234 5.54 -7.02 -2.18
CA GLY A 234 5.58 -8.42 -2.63
C GLY A 234 6.94 -9.10 -2.45
N GLU A 235 8.00 -8.35 -2.13
CA GLU A 235 9.31 -8.91 -1.83
C GLU A 235 9.32 -9.55 -0.44
N GLY A 236 9.47 -10.89 -0.42
CA GLY A 236 9.54 -11.72 0.79
C GLY A 236 8.27 -12.49 1.16
N GLU A 237 7.17 -12.39 0.41
CA GLU A 237 5.95 -13.20 0.64
C GLU A 237 6.01 -14.57 -0.05
N GLY A 238 6.96 -14.76 -0.98
CA GLY A 238 7.26 -16.04 -1.59
C GLY A 238 8.44 -16.73 -0.90
N LYS A 239 8.13 -17.77 -0.12
CA LYS A 239 9.04 -18.75 0.50
C LYS A 239 9.70 -18.35 1.82
N ALA A 240 9.11 -18.84 2.90
CA ALA A 240 9.88 -19.49 3.96
C ALA A 240 10.51 -20.79 3.40
N SER A 241 11.45 -20.66 2.46
CA SER A 241 12.33 -21.77 2.07
C SER A 241 13.68 -21.53 2.70
N SER A 242 13.98 -22.37 3.68
CA SER A 242 15.28 -22.61 4.26
C SER A 242 16.43 -22.38 3.28
N GLY A 243 17.39 -21.54 3.68
CA GLY A 243 18.75 -21.58 3.16
C GLY A 243 19.00 -20.91 1.81
N ASP A 244 18.91 -19.59 1.73
CA ASP A 244 20.00 -18.80 1.14
C ASP A 244 19.96 -17.37 1.68
N GLY A 245 21.07 -16.93 2.25
CA GLY A 245 21.23 -15.63 2.88
C GLY A 245 21.35 -14.55 1.83
N GLY A 246 20.23 -14.20 1.19
CA GLY A 246 20.11 -13.03 0.32
C GLY A 246 20.62 -11.81 1.07
N LYS A 247 21.86 -11.42 0.77
CA LYS A 247 22.59 -10.38 1.51
C LYS A 247 21.84 -9.05 1.33
N SER A 248 21.01 -8.70 2.30
CA SER A 248 20.55 -7.32 2.46
C SER A 248 21.81 -6.47 2.60
N CYS A 249 22.07 -5.61 1.62
CA CYS A 249 23.19 -4.69 1.69
C CYS A 249 22.86 -3.64 2.74
N VAL A 250 23.75 -3.48 3.70
CA VAL A 250 23.73 -2.37 4.65
C VAL A 250 24.57 -1.28 4.00
N ILE A 251 23.98 -0.10 3.79
CA ILE A 251 24.77 1.05 3.35
C ILE A 251 25.68 1.41 4.53
N GLN A 252 26.98 1.16 4.36
CA GLN A 252 28.02 1.45 5.35
C GLN A 252 28.44 2.92 5.27
#